data_AF-A0A135LD86-F1
#
_entry.id   AF-A0A135LD86-F1
#
_cell.length_a   1.000
_cell.length_b   1.000
_cell.length_c   1.000
_cell.angle_alpha   90.00
_cell.angle_beta   90.00
_cell.angle_gamma   90.00
#
_symmetry.space_group_name_H-M   'P 1'
#
loop_
_entity.id
_entity.type
_entity.pdbx_description
1 polymer ?
#
loop_
_entity_poly.entity_id
_entity_poly.type
_entity_poly.pdbx_seq_one_letter_code
_entity_poly.pdbx_strand_id
1 'polypeptide(L)'
;MPPRIVQLPQAVVDLGGELEELVYIKAAIAIYDRTMLSILNTPTTPAQLNLHHGSWLQAKSKVASLHRSIVADFNRLPRHMKRSFVRANRASLDEHGFRPSADDLEITRPGSRGVVILL
;
A
#
# COMPACT_ATOMS: atom_id res chain seq x y z
N MET A 1 24.15 -18.10 -23.39
CA MET A 1 24.18 -17.32 -22.12
C MET A 1 22.96 -17.69 -21.31
N PRO A 2 23.10 -18.17 -20.06
CA PRO A 2 21.94 -18.39 -19.21
C PRO A 2 21.32 -17.03 -18.80
N PRO A 3 19.99 -16.96 -18.59
CA PRO A 3 19.35 -15.74 -18.15
C PRO A 3 19.86 -15.35 -16.76
N ARG A 4 20.33 -14.10 -16.63
CA ARG A 4 20.78 -13.53 -15.36
C ARG A 4 19.54 -13.35 -14.48
N ILE A 5 19.33 -14.25 -13.51
CA ILE A 5 18.27 -14.11 -12.51
C ILE A 5 18.58 -12.83 -11.74
N VAL A 6 17.75 -11.80 -11.93
CA VAL A 6 17.84 -10.56 -11.16
C VAL A 6 17.32 -10.89 -9.76
N GLN A 7 18.22 -11.26 -8.85
CA GLN A 7 17.86 -11.41 -7.45
C GLN A 7 17.57 -10.02 -6.88
N LEU A 8 16.29 -9.79 -6.57
CA LEU A 8 15.88 -8.62 -5.79
C LEU A 8 16.43 -8.80 -4.36
N PRO A 9 16.97 -7.74 -3.75
CA PRO A 9 17.40 -7.81 -2.36
C PRO A 9 16.20 -8.15 -1.47
N GLN A 10 16.42 -8.95 -0.42
CA GLN A 10 15.36 -9.45 0.45
C GLN A 10 14.47 -8.33 1.01
N ALA A 11 15.07 -7.21 1.44
CA ALA A 11 14.32 -6.05 1.93
C ALA A 11 13.33 -5.45 0.90
N VAL A 12 13.58 -5.60 -0.40
CA VAL A 12 12.64 -5.18 -1.46
C VAL A 12 11.51 -6.19 -1.63
N VAL A 13 11.81 -7.48 -1.45
CA VAL A 13 10.82 -8.56 -1.49
C VAL A 13 9.87 -8.44 -0.30
N ASP A 14 10.42 -8.27 0.91
CA ASP A 14 9.65 -8.12 2.15
C ASP A 14 8.71 -6.92 2.07
N LEU A 15 9.23 -5.76 1.65
CA LEU A 15 8.43 -4.55 1.44
C LEU A 15 7.35 -4.74 0.37
N GLY A 16 7.63 -5.55 -0.65
CA GLY A 16 6.66 -5.94 -1.68
C GLY A 16 5.51 -6.76 -1.09
N GLY A 17 5.83 -7.72 -0.23
CA GLY A 17 4.83 -8.53 0.49
C GLY A 17 3.96 -7.69 1.42
N GLU A 18 4.55 -6.74 2.15
CA GLU A 18 3.79 -5.81 2.99
C GLU A 18 2.85 -4.92 2.16
N LEU A 19 3.30 -4.47 0.98
CA LEU A 19 2.45 -3.72 0.06
C LEU A 19 1.29 -4.57 -0.48
N GLU A 20 1.54 -5.83 -0.83
CA GLU A 20 0.50 -6.76 -1.27
C GLU A 20 -0.53 -6.99 -0.16
N GLU A 21 -0.08 -7.19 1.09
CA GLU A 21 -0.97 -7.29 2.25
C GLU A 21 -1.81 -6.02 2.45
N LEU A 22 -1.19 -4.84 2.33
CA LEU A 22 -1.90 -3.56 2.41
C LEU A 22 -3.00 -3.45 1.35
N VAL A 23 -2.69 -3.84 0.11
CA VAL A 23 -3.63 -3.84 -1.02
C VAL A 23 -4.79 -4.78 -0.74
N TYR A 24 -4.50 -6.01 -0.32
CA TYR A 24 -5.51 -7.00 0.01
C TYR A 24 -6.48 -6.51 1.10
N ILE A 25 -5.96 -5.95 2.20
CA ILE A 25 -6.79 -5.47 3.30
C ILE A 25 -7.62 -4.26 2.86
N LYS A 26 -7.07 -3.35 2.06
CA LYS A 26 -7.83 -2.22 1.49
C LYS A 26 -9.00 -2.69 0.63
N ALA A 27 -8.78 -3.68 -0.23
CA ALA A 27 -9.84 -4.27 -1.05
C ALA A 27 -10.91 -4.94 -0.19
N ALA A 28 -10.51 -5.71 0.83
CA ALA A 28 -11.43 -6.35 1.77
C ALA A 28 -12.29 -5.32 2.53
N ILE A 29 -11.70 -4.21 2.99
CA ILE A 29 -12.44 -3.10 3.63
C ILE A 29 -13.43 -2.47 2.64
N ALA A 30 -13.03 -2.22 1.40
CA ALA A 30 -13.93 -1.63 0.41
C ALA A 30 -15.13 -2.54 0.09
N ILE A 31 -14.93 -3.86 0.04
CA ILE A 31 -16.02 -4.83 -0.11
C ILE A 31 -16.90 -4.79 1.14
N TYR A 32 -16.30 -4.80 2.33
CA TYR A 32 -17.02 -4.75 3.59
C TYR A 32 -17.87 -3.48 3.75
N ASP A 33 -17.35 -2.32 3.38
CA ASP A 33 -18.10 -1.04 3.39
C ASP A 33 -19.35 -1.11 2.50
N ARG A 34 -19.27 -1.83 1.36
CA ARG A 34 -20.41 -2.07 0.48
C ARG A 34 -21.40 -3.09 1.05
N THR A 35 -20.92 -4.17 1.67
CA THR A 35 -21.76 -5.25 2.18
C THR A 35 -22.38 -4.95 3.54
N MET A 36 -21.83 -4.02 4.32
CA MET A 36 -22.41 -3.56 5.59
C MET A 36 -23.84 -3.04 5.44
N LEU A 37 -24.16 -2.39 4.32
CA LEU A 37 -25.53 -1.99 4.00
C LEU A 37 -26.50 -3.18 3.88
N SER A 38 -26.00 -4.35 3.48
CA SER A 38 -26.81 -5.58 3.42
C SER A 38 -26.96 -6.23 4.79
N ILE A 39 -25.90 -6.21 5.62
CA ILE A 39 -25.89 -6.78 6.98
C ILE A 39 -26.88 -6.05 7.91
N LEU A 40 -27.01 -4.72 7.75
CA LEU A 40 -27.98 -3.91 8.51
C LEU A 40 -29.44 -4.25 8.18
N ASN A 41 -29.70 -4.84 7.01
CA ASN A 41 -31.04 -5.22 6.55
C ASN A 41 -31.37 -6.71 6.77
N THR A 42 -30.41 -7.52 7.23
CA THR A 42 -30.63 -8.90 7.65
C THR A 42 -30.91 -8.99 9.15
N PRO A 43 -31.60 -10.05 9.62
CA PRO A 43 -31.80 -10.29 11.05
C PRO A 43 -30.47 -10.66 11.72
N THR A 44 -29.68 -9.65 12.03
CA THR A 44 -28.35 -9.77 12.65
C THR A 44 -28.48 -9.41 14.13
N THR A 45 -27.98 -10.26 15.02
CA THR A 45 -28.03 -9.96 16.46
C THR A 45 -27.09 -8.80 16.82
N PRO A 46 -27.35 -8.04 17.90
CA PRO A 46 -26.44 -6.99 18.35
C PRO A 46 -25.00 -7.47 18.61
N ALA A 47 -24.84 -8.70 19.12
CA ALA A 47 -23.52 -9.29 19.34
C ALA A 47 -22.76 -9.53 18.02
N GLN A 48 -23.44 -10.03 16.99
CA GLN A 48 -22.84 -10.21 15.66
C GLN A 48 -22.50 -8.87 15.01
N LEU A 49 -23.37 -7.86 15.11
CA LEU A 49 -23.10 -6.52 14.63
C LEU A 49 -21.85 -5.91 15.29
N ASN A 50 -21.71 -6.07 16.61
CA ASN A 50 -20.54 -5.58 17.34
C ASN A 50 -19.25 -6.30 16.93
N LEU A 51 -19.31 -7.62 16.71
CA LEU A 51 -18.15 -8.38 16.20
C LEU A 51 -17.74 -7.89 14.81
N HIS A 52 -18.70 -7.73 13.91
CA HIS A 52 -18.51 -7.19 12.57
C HIS A 52 -17.84 -5.80 12.62
N HIS A 53 -18.39 -4.87 13.41
CA HIS A 53 -17.82 -3.54 13.59
C HIS A 53 -16.41 -3.57 14.19
N GLY A 54 -16.16 -4.43 15.19
CA GLY A 54 -14.86 -4.58 15.82
C GLY A 54 -13.79 -5.06 14.83
N SER A 55 -14.08 -6.12 14.06
CA SER A 55 -13.18 -6.63 13.03
C SER A 55 -12.88 -5.59 11.95
N TRP A 56 -13.88 -4.79 11.56
CA TRP A 56 -13.70 -3.71 10.59
C TRP A 56 -12.79 -2.59 11.08
N LEU A 57 -12.98 -2.14 12.33
CA LEU A 57 -12.11 -1.13 12.95
C LEU A 57 -10.66 -1.65 13.09
N GLN A 58 -10.50 -2.93 13.45
CA GLN A 58 -9.19 -3.56 13.52
C GLN A 58 -8.50 -3.60 12.15
N ALA A 59 -9.23 -3.96 11.09
CA ALA A 59 -8.70 -3.96 9.72
C ALA A 59 -8.26 -2.56 9.29
N LYS A 60 -9.07 -1.52 9.56
CA LYS A 60 -8.71 -0.11 9.29
C LYS A 60 -7.46 0.33 10.05
N SER A 61 -7.35 -0.02 11.32
CA SER A 61 -6.16 0.24 12.13
C SER A 61 -4.92 -0.45 11.54
N LYS A 62 -5.06 -1.70 11.10
CA LYS A 62 -3.98 -2.45 10.46
C LYS A 62 -3.52 -1.80 9.15
N VAL A 63 -4.43 -1.30 8.32
CA VAL A 63 -4.07 -0.53 7.10
C VAL A 63 -3.22 0.70 7.45
N ALA A 64 -3.63 1.48 8.46
CA ALA A 64 -2.87 2.65 8.88
C ALA A 64 -1.49 2.29 9.46
N SER A 65 -1.39 1.16 10.17
CA SER A 65 -0.13 0.64 10.69
C SER A 65 0.82 0.20 9.56
N LEU A 66 0.34 -0.65 8.65
CA LEU A 66 1.11 -1.13 7.50
C LEU A 66 1.55 0.02 6.60
N HIS A 67 0.68 0.98 6.32
CA HIS A 67 1.05 2.14 5.50
C HIS A 67 2.22 2.91 6.12
N ARG A 68 2.21 3.15 7.43
CA ARG A 68 3.32 3.82 8.13
C ARG A 68 4.60 2.99 8.10
N SER A 69 4.50 1.68 8.30
CA SER A 69 5.65 0.76 8.25
C SER A 69 6.31 0.77 6.88
N ILE A 70 5.52 0.54 5.82
CA ILE A 70 6.01 0.50 4.43
C ILE A 70 6.67 1.83 4.06
N VAL A 71 6.08 2.97 4.42
CA VAL A 71 6.70 4.28 4.14
C VAL A 71 8.02 4.45 4.89
N ALA A 72 8.09 4.06 6.17
CA ALA A 72 9.31 4.14 6.95
C ALA A 72 10.42 3.24 6.38
N ASP A 73 10.11 1.99 6.06
CA ASP A 73 11.07 1.03 5.54
C ASP A 73 11.48 1.35 4.11
N PHE A 74 10.55 1.80 3.26
CA PHE A 74 10.88 2.35 1.96
C PHE A 74 11.88 3.51 2.08
N ASN A 75 11.66 4.44 3.01
CA ASN A 75 12.53 5.61 3.18
C ASN A 75 13.95 5.24 3.62
N ARG A 76 14.11 4.15 4.37
CA ARG A 76 15.41 3.58 4.79
C ARG A 76 16.16 2.89 3.64
N LEU A 77 15.48 2.53 2.54
CA LEU A 77 16.13 1.86 1.43
C LEU A 77 17.11 2.78 0.67
N PRO A 78 18.26 2.24 0.19
CA PRO A 78 19.10 2.91 -0.79
C PRO A 78 18.35 3.25 -2.08
N ARG A 79 18.75 4.33 -2.75
CA ARG A 79 18.07 4.86 -3.96
C ARG A 79 17.85 3.82 -5.06
N HIS A 80 18.82 2.93 -5.31
CA HIS A 80 18.70 1.90 -6.34
C HIS A 80 17.67 0.81 -5.98
N MET A 81 17.50 0.53 -4.68
CA MET A 81 16.50 -0.42 -4.16
C MET A 81 15.11 0.20 -4.17
N LYS A 82 14.98 1.47 -3.80
CA LYS A 82 13.74 2.26 -3.96
C LYS A 82 13.21 2.20 -5.40
N ARG A 83 14.10 2.41 -6.39
CA ARG A 83 13.75 2.30 -7.82
C ARG A 83 13.30 0.88 -8.21
N SER A 84 13.98 -0.14 -7.70
CA SER A 84 13.63 -1.54 -7.96
C SER A 84 12.25 -1.89 -7.39
N PHE A 85 11.96 -1.46 -6.16
CA PHE A 85 10.66 -1.61 -5.52
C PHE A 85 9.54 -0.92 -6.32
N VAL A 86 9.73 0.36 -6.68
CA VAL A 86 8.72 1.12 -7.45
C VAL A 86 8.47 0.48 -8.81
N ARG A 87 9.51 0.00 -9.49
CA ARG A 87 9.36 -0.66 -10.79
C ARG A 87 8.62 -1.99 -10.68
N ALA A 88 8.93 -2.80 -9.66
CA ALA A 88 8.30 -4.10 -9.44
C ALA A 88 6.81 -3.96 -9.07
N ASN A 89 6.45 -2.91 -8.33
CA ASN A 89 5.12 -2.74 -7.75
C ASN A 89 4.27 -1.62 -8.37
N ARG A 90 4.68 -1.11 -9.55
CA ARG A 90 4.08 0.09 -10.16
C ARG A 90 2.55 0.04 -10.26
N ALA A 91 2.00 -1.10 -10.69
CA ALA A 91 0.55 -1.26 -10.84
C ALA A 91 -0.18 -1.03 -9.50
N SER A 92 0.25 -1.71 -8.44
CA SER A 92 -0.32 -1.59 -7.10
C SER A 92 -0.15 -0.18 -6.52
N LEU A 93 0.99 0.47 -6.79
CA LEU A 93 1.24 1.84 -6.34
C LEU A 93 0.29 2.84 -7.01
N ASP A 94 0.12 2.72 -8.34
CA ASP A 94 -0.74 3.59 -9.14
C ASP A 94 -2.23 3.37 -8.80
N GLU A 95 -2.67 2.12 -8.65
CA GLU A 95 -4.07 1.77 -8.36
C GLU A 95 -4.53 2.20 -6.97
N HIS A 96 -3.65 2.08 -5.96
CA HIS A 96 -4.01 2.33 -4.57
C HIS A 96 -3.51 3.67 -4.01
N GLY A 97 -3.07 4.56 -4.90
CA GLY A 97 -2.64 5.93 -4.58
C GLY A 97 -1.44 6.00 -3.63
N PHE A 98 -0.64 4.94 -3.56
CA PHE A 98 0.54 4.91 -2.71
C PHE A 98 1.66 5.67 -3.41
N ARG A 99 1.95 6.88 -2.92
CA ARG A 99 3.10 7.67 -3.35
C ARG A 99 4.13 7.66 -2.22
N PRO A 100 5.16 6.79 -2.28
CA PRO A 100 6.30 6.94 -1.40
C PRO A 100 6.87 8.35 -1.64
N SER A 101 7.30 9.08 -0.60
CA SER A 101 7.85 10.43 -0.81
C SER A 101 8.96 10.35 -1.87
N ALA A 102 8.67 10.97 -3.01
CA ALA A 102 9.51 10.97 -4.19
C ALA A 102 10.51 12.13 -4.15
N ASP A 103 10.63 12.83 -3.03
CA ASP A 103 11.51 14.01 -2.90
C ASP A 103 12.99 13.65 -3.19
N ASP A 104 13.40 12.39 -3.02
CA ASP A 104 14.74 11.89 -3.41
C ASP A 104 14.76 11.05 -4.71
N LEU A 105 13.60 10.85 -5.30
CA LEU A 105 13.42 10.16 -6.57
C LEU A 105 13.07 11.19 -7.63
N GLU A 106 13.93 12.21 -7.80
CA GLU A 106 14.13 12.84 -9.09
C GLU A 106 14.52 11.75 -10.10
N ILE A 107 13.50 11.09 -10.64
CA ILE A 107 13.51 10.62 -12.01
C ILE A 107 13.39 11.93 -12.78
N THR A 108 14.53 12.52 -13.10
CA THR A 108 14.64 13.56 -14.10
C THR A 108 13.99 12.99 -15.35
N ARG A 109 12.70 13.27 -15.55
CA ARG A 109 12.14 13.26 -16.89
C ARG A 109 12.91 14.35 -17.63
N PRO A 110 13.59 14.06 -18.74
CA PRO A 110 14.08 15.14 -19.58
C PRO A 110 12.84 15.84 -20.14
N GLY A 111 12.44 16.96 -19.53
CA GLY A 111 11.41 17.84 -20.09
C GLY A 111 10.18 18.19 -19.23
N SER A 112 10.25 18.34 -17.91
CA SER A 112 9.16 19.02 -17.19
C SER A 112 9.66 19.97 -16.12
N ARG A 113 9.71 21.25 -16.50
CA ARG A 113 9.72 22.41 -15.60
C ARG A 113 8.35 22.46 -14.90
N GLY A 114 8.34 22.54 -13.57
CA GLY A 114 7.10 22.62 -12.80
C GLY A 114 7.34 23.01 -11.35
N VAL A 115 7.58 24.30 -11.14
CA VAL A 115 7.36 25.16 -9.96
C VAL A 115 7.09 24.47 -8.61
N VAL A 116 8.02 24.67 -7.68
CA VAL A 116 7.82 24.51 -6.23
C VAL A 116 6.99 25.69 -5.71
N ILE A 117 5.85 25.42 -5.08
CA ILE A 117 5.21 26.35 -4.15
C ILE A 117 5.27 25.69 -2.78
N LEU A 118 6.16 26.19 -1.93
CA LEU A 118 6.13 25.99 -0.49
C LEU A 118 5.18 27.05 0.10
N LEU A 119 4.15 26.58 0.82
CA LEU A 119 3.40 27.39 1.79
C LEU A 119 3.60 26.76 3.17
#